data_AF-A0AA40G8R1-F1
#
_entry.id   AF-A0AA40G8R1-F1
#
_cell.length_a   1.000
_cell.length_b   1.000
_cell.length_c   1.000
_cell.angle_alpha   90.00
_cell.angle_beta   90.00
_cell.angle_gamma   90.00
#
_symmetry.space_group_name_H-M   'P 1'
#
loop_
_entity.id
_entity.type
_entity.pdbx_description
1 polymer ?
#
loop_
_entity_poly.entity_id
_entity_poly.type
_entity_poly.pdbx_seq_one_letter_code
_entity_poly.pdbx_strand_id
1 'polypeptide(L)'
;MTTLNPNELTIVKRELHVPSLDEIKDVLKEGLVKNFANVEVEIVDCPDLTQEPFTLAASGLGGNSTLLEIGGPSFLLPTVQKDKLYDIQQLLNHLQYKKDSFVIGAGAGPWPYLNSNCELIMNLIVSSSNVQNGTRISSVNTANGNCVLQTLPDNETRLALLANLFVTEGKPGKVLKVHAKTRTGNNDFIASMQKAIAQHYPNNLVGLGGTFLMKNGKIKQHVMADFSKTPLNTETQLNNWLHFYNMSTPLIAVGTFVSSESDLDLRVQHFHSFSHHGEGGHYHIDTTPETIEYLGYFNLGTTLYRVDKPLTGLQFGKD
;
A
#
# COMPACT_ATOMS: atom_id res chain seq x y z
N MET A 1 15.57 -1.61 -20.00
CA MET A 1 14.15 -1.16 -20.11
C MET A 1 14.09 0.27 -19.61
N THR A 2 13.66 1.19 -20.47
CA THR A 2 13.54 2.62 -20.16
C THR A 2 12.24 2.85 -19.39
N THR A 3 12.28 3.71 -18.37
CA THR A 3 11.09 4.15 -17.62
C THR A 3 10.32 5.19 -18.43
N LEU A 4 9.03 5.31 -18.20
CA LEU A 4 8.22 6.37 -18.79
C LEU A 4 8.70 7.74 -18.32
N ASN A 5 8.74 8.70 -19.25
CA ASN A 5 9.11 10.09 -18.97
C ASN A 5 7.97 10.77 -18.20
N PRO A 6 8.18 11.26 -16.96
CA PRO A 6 7.12 11.91 -16.19
C PRO A 6 6.46 13.10 -16.91
N ASN A 7 7.18 13.79 -17.80
CA ASN A 7 6.64 14.92 -18.58
C ASN A 7 5.60 14.51 -19.64
N GLU A 8 5.52 13.23 -19.98
CA GLU A 8 4.58 12.68 -20.96
C GLU A 8 3.37 12.00 -20.28
N LEU A 9 3.40 11.88 -18.94
CA LEU A 9 2.32 11.26 -18.18
C LEU A 9 1.18 12.24 -17.94
N THR A 10 -0.05 11.75 -18.04
CA THR A 10 -1.21 12.50 -17.55
C THR A 10 -1.24 12.43 -16.02
N ILE A 11 -1.20 13.59 -15.37
CA ILE A 11 -1.23 13.71 -13.91
C ILE A 11 -2.38 14.62 -13.50
N VAL A 12 -3.30 14.10 -12.69
CA VAL A 12 -4.41 14.87 -12.11
C VAL A 12 -4.17 15.05 -10.63
N LYS A 13 -4.12 16.31 -10.17
CA LYS A 13 -4.06 16.66 -8.76
C LYS A 13 -5.46 16.80 -8.17
N ARG A 14 -5.69 16.27 -6.97
CA ARG A 14 -6.91 16.46 -6.19
C ARG A 14 -6.57 16.79 -4.75
N GLU A 15 -7.17 17.85 -4.21
CA GLU A 15 -7.12 18.09 -2.77
C GLU A 15 -8.08 17.13 -2.07
N LEU A 16 -7.63 16.55 -0.97
CA LEU A 16 -8.41 15.64 -0.15
C LEU A 16 -9.12 16.43 0.96
N HIS A 17 -10.25 15.90 1.43
CA HIS A 17 -10.83 16.38 2.67
C HIS A 17 -9.97 15.91 3.84
N VAL A 18 -9.54 16.85 4.67
CA VAL A 18 -8.66 16.59 5.82
C VAL A 18 -9.42 16.92 7.10
N PRO A 19 -10.14 15.96 7.70
CA PRO A 19 -10.76 16.15 9.00
C PRO A 19 -9.69 16.31 10.09
N SER A 20 -10.10 16.77 11.28
CA SER A 20 -9.19 16.82 12.43
C SER A 20 -8.80 15.40 12.86
N LEU A 21 -7.62 15.26 13.49
CA LEU A 21 -7.20 13.97 14.05
C LEU A 21 -8.17 13.47 15.13
N ASP A 22 -8.81 14.37 15.89
CA ASP A 22 -9.81 13.99 16.88
C ASP A 22 -11.09 13.43 16.25
N GLU A 23 -11.58 14.07 15.20
CA GLU A 23 -12.76 13.62 14.47
C GLU A 23 -12.53 12.26 13.81
N ILE A 24 -11.42 12.11 13.07
CA ILE A 24 -11.14 10.85 12.37
C ILE A 24 -10.88 9.71 13.37
N LYS A 25 -10.25 9.98 14.52
CA LYS A 25 -10.08 8.99 15.61
C LYS A 25 -11.42 8.41 16.04
N ASP A 26 -12.43 9.25 16.23
CA ASP A 26 -13.76 8.82 16.64
C ASP A 26 -14.46 8.01 15.53
N VAL A 27 -14.38 8.46 14.28
CA VAL A 27 -14.91 7.73 13.11
C VAL A 27 -14.28 6.33 12.97
N LEU A 28 -12.96 6.23 13.10
CA LEU A 28 -12.25 4.95 13.03
C LEU A 28 -12.67 4.01 14.15
N LYS A 29 -12.79 4.54 15.39
CA LYS A 29 -13.22 3.78 16.55
C LYS A 29 -14.62 3.20 16.34
N GLU A 30 -15.57 4.02 15.89
CA GLU A 30 -16.95 3.58 15.59
C GLU A 30 -17.01 2.50 14.52
N GLY A 31 -16.12 2.55 13.52
CA GLY A 31 -15.98 1.53 12.49
C GLY A 31 -15.45 0.20 13.02
N LEU A 32 -14.35 0.26 13.76
CA LEU A 32 -13.61 -0.90 14.23
C LEU A 32 -14.38 -1.70 15.27
N VAL A 33 -15.11 -1.07 16.20
CA VAL A 33 -15.88 -1.78 17.24
C VAL A 33 -17.00 -2.67 16.68
N LYS A 34 -17.39 -2.46 15.42
CA LYS A 34 -18.35 -3.32 14.72
C LYS A 34 -17.73 -4.65 14.26
N ASN A 35 -16.40 -4.73 14.17
CA ASN A 35 -15.69 -5.89 13.62
C ASN A 35 -14.60 -6.45 14.53
N PHE A 36 -14.28 -5.80 15.66
CA PHE A 36 -13.25 -6.21 16.61
C PHE A 36 -13.75 -6.09 18.05
N ALA A 37 -13.42 -7.07 18.88
CA ALA A 37 -13.83 -7.09 20.29
C ALA A 37 -13.10 -6.06 21.15
N ASN A 38 -11.82 -5.83 20.86
CA ASN A 38 -10.99 -4.89 21.61
C ASN A 38 -10.45 -3.84 20.63
N VAL A 39 -10.81 -2.58 20.85
CA VAL A 39 -10.44 -1.46 19.98
C VAL A 39 -9.99 -0.28 20.81
N GLU A 40 -8.82 0.25 20.47
CA GLU A 40 -8.29 1.51 20.99
C GLU A 40 -7.80 2.34 19.79
N VAL A 41 -8.25 3.60 19.73
CA VAL A 41 -7.79 4.57 18.73
C VAL A 41 -7.38 5.83 19.46
N GLU A 42 -6.13 6.23 19.28
CA GLU A 42 -5.49 7.31 20.02
C GLU A 42 -4.72 8.23 19.08
N ILE A 43 -4.51 9.48 19.52
CA ILE A 43 -3.58 10.40 18.87
C ILE A 43 -2.31 10.43 19.72
N VAL A 44 -1.20 9.97 19.15
CA VAL A 44 0.08 9.82 19.86
C VAL A 44 1.18 10.51 19.08
N ASP A 45 2.31 10.78 19.73
CA ASP A 45 3.54 11.05 19.00
C ASP A 45 3.95 9.76 18.26
N CYS A 46 4.26 9.88 16.98
CA CYS A 46 4.69 8.75 16.17
C CYS A 46 5.91 8.10 16.83
N PRO A 47 5.88 6.78 17.10
CA PRO A 47 7.09 6.10 17.56
C PRO A 47 8.14 6.16 16.46
N ASP A 48 9.41 5.95 16.81
CA ASP A 48 10.46 5.86 15.81
C ASP A 48 10.26 4.62 14.94
N LEU A 49 9.73 4.82 13.73
CA LEU A 49 9.42 3.75 12.79
C LEU A 49 10.67 3.11 12.16
N THR A 50 11.87 3.66 12.37
CA THR A 50 13.13 3.00 11.99
C THR A 50 13.47 1.81 12.88
N GLN A 51 12.88 1.75 14.08
CA GLN A 51 13.14 0.69 15.06
C GLN A 51 12.28 -0.55 14.79
N GLU A 52 12.66 -1.66 15.39
CA GLU A 52 11.81 -2.85 15.40
C GLU A 52 10.45 -2.56 16.08
N PRO A 53 9.36 -3.18 15.59
CA PRO A 53 9.34 -4.17 14.51
C PRO A 53 9.27 -3.56 13.09
N PHE A 54 9.03 -2.25 12.97
CA PHE A 54 8.68 -1.59 11.70
C PHE A 54 9.86 -1.49 10.74
N THR A 55 11.06 -1.11 11.19
CA THR A 55 12.27 -1.03 10.35
C THR A 55 12.08 -0.27 9.03
N LEU A 56 11.30 0.81 9.07
CA LEU A 56 11.08 1.68 7.92
C LEU A 56 12.29 2.61 7.70
N ALA A 57 12.38 3.20 6.51
CA ALA A 57 13.50 4.06 6.14
C ALA A 57 13.50 5.39 6.93
N ALA A 58 12.33 5.86 7.38
CA ALA A 58 12.18 7.11 8.14
C ALA A 58 11.55 6.87 9.52
N SER A 59 11.77 7.82 10.44
CA SER A 59 11.32 7.70 11.83
C SER A 59 9.86 8.08 12.06
N GLY A 60 9.20 8.73 11.10
CA GLY A 60 7.78 9.08 11.25
C GLY A 60 7.02 9.21 9.93
N LEU A 61 5.76 9.65 10.03
CA LEU A 61 4.81 9.82 8.93
C LEU A 61 4.41 11.29 8.73
N GLY A 62 5.17 12.22 9.31
CA GLY A 62 4.90 13.65 9.29
C GLY A 62 5.48 14.37 8.08
N GLY A 63 5.05 15.61 7.90
CA GLY A 63 5.38 16.44 6.74
C GLY A 63 4.24 16.50 5.73
N ASN A 64 4.56 16.95 4.51
CA ASN A 64 3.59 17.20 3.46
C ASN A 64 2.91 15.93 2.90
N SER A 65 1.96 15.33 3.61
CA SER A 65 1.38 14.04 3.26
C SER A 65 0.62 14.05 1.92
N THR A 66 1.03 13.18 1.00
CA THR A 66 0.49 13.06 -0.35
C THR A 66 0.26 11.59 -0.71
N LEU A 67 -0.86 11.29 -1.36
CA LEU A 67 -1.13 9.99 -1.96
C LEU A 67 -0.75 10.02 -3.44
N LEU A 68 -0.07 8.98 -3.92
CA LEU A 68 0.17 8.75 -5.34
C LEU A 68 -0.58 7.49 -5.78
N GLU A 69 -1.46 7.66 -6.77
CA GLU A 69 -2.18 6.58 -7.44
C GLU A 69 -1.62 6.44 -8.86
N ILE A 70 -0.67 5.53 -9.04
CA ILE A 70 0.09 5.34 -10.28
C ILE A 70 -0.51 4.18 -11.05
N GLY A 71 -0.80 4.36 -12.34
CA GLY A 71 -1.24 3.28 -13.23
C GLY A 71 -2.52 2.59 -12.76
N GLY A 72 -2.62 1.27 -12.87
CA GLY A 72 -3.75 0.53 -12.32
C GLY A 72 -3.85 -0.91 -12.80
N PRO A 73 -4.78 -1.71 -12.27
CA PRO A 73 -4.96 -3.11 -12.66
C PRO A 73 -5.15 -3.33 -14.16
N SER A 74 -5.71 -2.34 -14.89
CA SER A 74 -5.84 -2.37 -16.36
C SER A 74 -4.52 -2.38 -17.14
N PHE A 75 -3.39 -2.08 -16.49
CA PHE A 75 -2.06 -2.27 -17.09
C PHE A 75 -1.49 -3.67 -16.84
N LEU A 76 -2.04 -4.41 -15.88
CA LEU A 76 -1.75 -5.83 -15.67
C LEU A 76 -2.71 -6.73 -16.48
N LEU A 77 -3.98 -6.33 -16.57
CA LEU A 77 -5.09 -7.16 -17.04
C LEU A 77 -5.81 -6.53 -18.25
N PRO A 78 -6.38 -7.34 -19.15
CA PRO A 78 -6.33 -8.81 -19.16
C PRO A 78 -4.97 -9.34 -19.65
N THR A 79 -4.17 -8.50 -20.30
CA THR A 79 -2.80 -8.82 -20.75
C THR A 79 -1.88 -7.69 -20.32
N VAL A 80 -0.71 -8.06 -19.78
CA VAL A 80 0.24 -7.10 -19.22
C VAL A 80 0.78 -6.11 -20.26
N GLN A 81 0.86 -4.85 -19.88
CA GLN A 81 1.51 -3.76 -20.62
C GLN A 81 2.90 -3.50 -20.00
N LYS A 82 3.89 -4.29 -20.40
CA LYS A 82 5.23 -4.29 -19.77
C LYS A 82 6.00 -2.97 -19.93
N ASP A 83 5.59 -2.11 -20.86
CA ASP A 83 6.09 -0.76 -21.08
C ASP A 83 5.67 0.23 -20.00
N LYS A 84 4.67 -0.12 -19.17
CA LYS A 84 4.23 0.64 -18.00
C LYS A 84 5.22 0.48 -16.84
N LEU A 85 6.40 1.07 -17.01
CA LEU A 85 7.48 1.08 -16.04
C LEU A 85 7.74 2.52 -15.59
N TYR A 86 7.72 2.76 -14.28
CA TYR A 86 7.85 4.07 -13.67
C TYR A 86 9.08 4.12 -12.76
N ASP A 87 9.52 5.33 -12.45
CA ASP A 87 10.60 5.59 -11.49
C ASP A 87 10.11 6.61 -10.47
N ILE A 88 10.06 6.22 -9.20
CA ILE A 88 9.50 7.09 -8.17
C ILE A 88 10.36 8.32 -7.91
N GLN A 89 11.69 8.22 -8.06
CA GLN A 89 12.59 9.37 -7.91
C GLN A 89 12.34 10.39 -9.03
N GLN A 90 12.23 9.94 -10.27
CA GLN A 90 11.94 10.82 -11.41
C GLN A 90 10.55 11.48 -11.27
N LEU A 91 9.55 10.72 -10.84
CA LEU A 91 8.20 11.22 -10.63
C LEU A 91 8.16 12.28 -9.51
N LEU A 92 8.78 12.03 -8.37
CA LEU A 92 8.82 13.00 -7.26
C LEU A 92 9.54 14.29 -7.64
N ASN A 93 10.64 14.18 -8.40
CA ASN A 93 11.35 15.34 -8.96
C ASN A 93 10.45 16.14 -9.90
N HIS A 94 9.70 15.48 -10.78
CA HIS A 94 8.76 16.13 -11.71
C HIS A 94 7.62 16.83 -10.97
N LEU A 95 7.07 16.19 -9.93
CA LEU A 95 6.03 16.77 -9.08
C LEU A 95 6.55 17.91 -8.18
N GLN A 96 7.86 18.18 -8.20
CA GLN A 96 8.52 19.13 -7.32
C GLN A 96 8.19 18.88 -5.83
N TYR A 97 7.97 17.60 -5.49
CA TYR A 97 7.78 17.21 -4.11
C TYR A 97 9.09 17.45 -3.36
N LYS A 98 8.99 17.91 -2.10
CA LYS A 98 10.12 18.42 -1.30
C LYS A 98 11.37 17.52 -1.37
N LYS A 99 12.54 18.14 -1.19
CA LYS A 99 13.86 17.52 -1.42
C LYS A 99 14.10 16.20 -0.68
N ASP A 100 13.48 15.97 0.48
CA ASP A 100 13.60 14.73 1.25
C ASP A 100 12.22 14.08 1.35
N SER A 101 12.00 13.04 0.54
CA SER A 101 10.73 12.34 0.40
C SER A 101 10.82 10.95 1.01
N PHE A 102 10.02 10.66 2.02
CA PHE A 102 9.80 9.31 2.51
C PHE A 102 8.59 8.71 1.79
N VAL A 103 8.78 7.54 1.18
CA VAL A 103 7.76 6.85 0.39
C VAL A 103 7.53 5.46 0.95
N ILE A 104 6.27 5.16 1.27
CA ILE A 104 5.81 3.81 1.61
C ILE A 104 4.57 3.44 0.81
N GLY A 105 4.33 2.15 0.59
CA GLY A 105 3.11 1.71 -0.07
C GLY A 105 3.19 0.37 -0.77
N ALA A 106 2.20 0.11 -1.60
CA ALA A 106 1.98 -1.16 -2.28
C ALA A 106 1.96 -0.97 -3.80
N GLY A 107 2.34 -1.99 -4.56
CA GLY A 107 2.30 -1.96 -6.03
C GLY A 107 2.91 -3.19 -6.67
N ALA A 108 3.06 -3.18 -8.00
CA ALA A 108 3.82 -4.22 -8.69
C ALA A 108 5.30 -3.80 -8.84
N GLY A 109 6.19 -4.75 -8.58
CA GLY A 109 7.63 -4.49 -8.55
C GLY A 109 8.26 -4.33 -9.93
N PRO A 110 9.51 -3.87 -9.98
CA PRO A 110 10.22 -3.66 -11.24
C PRO A 110 10.58 -5.01 -11.85
N TRP A 111 9.67 -5.55 -12.67
CA TRP A 111 9.90 -6.82 -13.34
C TRP A 111 11.23 -6.92 -14.12
N PRO A 112 11.83 -5.83 -14.68
CA PRO A 112 13.15 -5.93 -15.32
C PRO A 112 14.29 -6.24 -14.33
N TYR A 113 14.13 -5.93 -13.05
CA TYR A 113 15.13 -6.24 -12.01
C TYR A 113 15.12 -7.73 -11.68
N LEU A 114 13.93 -8.29 -11.42
CA LEU A 114 13.77 -9.71 -11.06
C LEU A 114 13.77 -10.63 -12.29
N ASN A 115 13.54 -10.09 -13.48
CA ASN A 115 13.19 -10.84 -14.69
C ASN A 115 11.95 -11.74 -14.50
N SER A 116 11.02 -11.28 -13.66
CA SER A 116 9.73 -11.92 -13.35
C SER A 116 8.82 -10.86 -12.74
N ASN A 117 7.51 -11.09 -12.76
CA ASN A 117 6.57 -10.32 -11.96
C ASN A 117 6.81 -10.51 -10.45
N CYS A 118 6.48 -9.50 -9.66
CA CYS A 118 6.60 -9.50 -8.21
C CYS A 118 5.71 -8.44 -7.55
N GLU A 119 5.36 -8.65 -6.29
CA GLU A 119 4.77 -7.60 -5.44
C GLU A 119 5.85 -6.63 -4.98
N LEU A 120 5.49 -5.35 -4.88
CA LEU A 120 6.34 -4.27 -4.35
C LEU A 120 5.85 -3.83 -2.98
N ILE A 121 6.75 -3.79 -2.01
CA ILE A 121 6.51 -3.28 -0.66
C ILE A 121 7.43 -2.08 -0.46
N MET A 122 6.95 -0.92 -0.91
CA MET A 122 7.74 0.31 -1.04
C MET A 122 8.14 0.83 0.34
N ASN A 123 9.41 1.16 0.51
CA ASN A 123 9.96 1.76 1.72
C ASN A 123 11.30 2.43 1.41
N LEU A 124 11.30 3.71 1.03
CA LEU A 124 12.55 4.41 0.72
C LEU A 124 12.52 5.89 1.05
N ILE A 125 13.71 6.47 1.18
CA ILE A 125 13.91 7.91 1.21
C ILE A 125 14.59 8.33 -0.10
N VAL A 126 13.98 9.28 -0.80
CA VAL A 126 14.61 10.01 -1.91
C VAL A 126 15.04 11.36 -1.39
N SER A 127 16.35 11.62 -1.41
CA SER A 127 16.92 12.95 -1.20
C SER A 127 17.54 13.49 -2.49
N SER A 128 17.90 14.77 -2.51
CA SER A 128 18.59 15.38 -3.67
C SER A 128 19.93 14.73 -4.04
N SER A 129 20.58 14.03 -3.11
CA SER A 129 21.94 13.47 -3.29
C SER A 129 22.04 11.97 -3.03
N ASN A 130 21.02 11.35 -2.43
CA ASN A 130 21.07 9.96 -2.01
C ASN A 130 19.68 9.31 -2.04
N VAL A 131 19.65 7.99 -2.29
CA VAL A 131 18.49 7.15 -2.09
C VAL A 131 18.84 6.13 -1.02
N GLN A 132 17.99 6.00 0.00
CA GLN A 132 18.06 4.90 0.95
C GLN A 132 16.86 3.99 0.70
N ASN A 133 17.10 2.80 0.18
CA ASN A 133 16.06 1.90 -0.29
C ASN A 133 15.92 0.68 0.62
N GLY A 134 14.89 0.69 1.45
CA GLY A 134 14.45 -0.47 2.22
C GLY A 134 13.27 -1.19 1.57
N THR A 135 12.98 -0.92 0.29
CA THR A 135 11.89 -1.54 -0.45
C THR A 135 12.14 -3.02 -0.62
N ARG A 136 11.11 -3.81 -0.40
CA ARG A 136 11.15 -5.25 -0.59
C ARG A 136 10.27 -5.63 -1.77
N ILE A 137 10.60 -6.75 -2.40
CA ILE A 137 9.73 -7.39 -3.39
C ILE A 137 9.50 -8.84 -2.99
N SER A 138 8.28 -9.34 -3.24
CA SER A 138 7.96 -10.76 -3.08
C SER A 138 7.61 -11.40 -4.41
N SER A 139 8.07 -12.64 -4.60
CA SER A 139 7.87 -13.41 -5.83
C SER A 139 7.62 -14.89 -5.52
N VAL A 140 7.09 -15.62 -6.49
CA VAL A 140 6.83 -17.06 -6.37
C VAL A 140 8.03 -17.83 -6.89
N ASN A 141 8.63 -18.67 -6.04
CA ASN A 141 9.63 -19.63 -6.49
C ASN A 141 8.96 -20.68 -7.40
N THR A 142 9.38 -20.73 -8.67
CA THR A 142 8.75 -21.61 -9.66
C THR A 142 8.97 -23.11 -9.43
N ALA A 143 9.94 -23.49 -8.61
CA ALA A 143 10.25 -24.89 -8.33
C ALA A 143 9.38 -25.49 -7.22
N ASN A 144 9.00 -24.71 -6.21
CA ASN A 144 8.25 -25.21 -5.04
C ASN A 144 7.01 -24.37 -4.68
N GLY A 145 6.76 -23.25 -5.36
CA GLY A 145 5.64 -22.36 -5.10
C GLY A 145 5.78 -21.51 -3.84
N ASN A 146 6.94 -21.50 -3.16
CA ASN A 146 7.14 -20.71 -1.95
C ASN A 146 7.30 -19.22 -2.27
N CYS A 147 6.89 -18.36 -1.33
CA CYS A 147 7.19 -16.93 -1.34
C CYS A 147 8.70 -16.71 -1.17
N VAL A 148 9.27 -15.83 -2.00
CA VAL A 148 10.65 -15.35 -1.90
C VAL A 148 10.60 -13.84 -1.70
N LEU A 149 11.06 -13.38 -0.55
CA LEU A 149 11.16 -11.97 -0.20
C LEU A 149 12.62 -11.50 -0.33
N GLN A 150 12.85 -10.39 -1.02
CA GLN A 150 14.18 -9.79 -1.17
C GLN A 150 14.12 -8.27 -1.12
N THR A 151 15.20 -7.64 -0.66
CA THR A 151 15.33 -6.18 -0.60
C THR A 151 15.94 -5.67 -1.90
N LEU A 152 15.41 -4.57 -2.43
CA LEU A 152 15.94 -3.90 -3.62
C LEU A 152 17.19 -3.08 -3.26
N PRO A 153 18.16 -2.93 -4.19
CA PRO A 153 19.31 -2.05 -3.98
C PRO A 153 18.91 -0.57 -4.04
N ASP A 154 19.75 0.30 -3.49
CA ASP A 154 19.49 1.75 -3.41
C ASP A 154 19.22 2.42 -4.76
N ASN A 155 19.83 1.93 -5.84
CA ASN A 155 19.67 2.46 -7.18
C ASN A 155 18.43 1.95 -7.93
N GLU A 156 17.62 1.07 -7.32
CA GLU A 156 16.41 0.52 -7.93
C GLU A 156 15.15 1.19 -7.36
N THR A 157 14.81 2.34 -7.94
CA THR A 157 13.64 3.15 -7.58
C THR A 157 12.42 2.88 -8.47
N ARG A 158 12.49 1.86 -9.32
CA ARG A 158 11.44 1.59 -10.31
C ARG A 158 10.32 0.76 -9.72
N LEU A 159 9.14 0.95 -10.28
CA LEU A 159 7.93 0.14 -10.08
C LEU A 159 7.24 -0.07 -11.42
N ALA A 160 6.39 -1.08 -11.53
CA ALA A 160 5.69 -1.39 -12.77
C ALA A 160 4.18 -1.37 -12.57
N LEU A 161 3.43 -1.12 -13.66
CA LEU A 161 1.99 -1.29 -13.83
C LEU A 161 1.09 -0.45 -12.93
N LEU A 162 1.23 -0.57 -11.61
CA LEU A 162 0.40 0.08 -10.62
C LEU A 162 1.14 0.28 -9.29
N ALA A 163 0.85 1.38 -8.61
CA ALA A 163 1.24 1.57 -7.21
C ALA A 163 0.32 2.57 -6.50
N ASN A 164 0.16 2.33 -5.20
CA ASN A 164 -0.61 3.13 -4.26
C ASN A 164 0.33 3.51 -3.12
N LEU A 165 0.82 4.75 -3.15
CA LEU A 165 1.93 5.19 -2.31
C LEU A 165 1.52 6.35 -1.41
N PHE A 166 2.06 6.34 -0.20
CA PHE A 166 2.00 7.44 0.75
C PHE A 166 3.37 8.12 0.81
N VAL A 167 3.39 9.41 0.51
CA VAL A 167 4.59 10.24 0.44
C VAL A 167 4.54 11.30 1.52
N THR A 168 5.60 11.39 2.32
CA THR A 168 5.75 12.38 3.41
C THR A 168 7.19 12.90 3.46
N GLU A 169 7.52 13.73 4.46
CA GLU A 169 8.92 14.09 4.75
C GLU A 169 9.58 13.13 5.75
N GLY A 170 8.86 12.08 6.18
CA GLY A 170 9.38 11.09 7.14
C GLY A 170 9.60 11.63 8.55
N LYS A 171 9.03 12.79 8.88
CA LYS A 171 9.31 13.51 10.13
C LYS A 171 8.51 12.93 11.31
N PRO A 172 9.04 13.01 12.54
CA PRO A 172 8.24 12.81 13.75
C PRO A 172 7.04 13.78 13.79
N GLY A 173 5.97 13.38 14.46
CA GLY A 173 4.75 14.18 14.59
C GLY A 173 3.59 13.37 15.16
N LYS A 174 2.41 14.00 15.30
CA LYS A 174 1.20 13.31 15.74
C LYS A 174 0.67 12.37 14.66
N VAL A 175 0.25 11.18 15.07
CA VAL A 175 -0.36 10.15 14.20
C VAL A 175 -1.54 9.48 14.91
N LEU A 176 -2.39 8.81 14.14
CA LEU A 176 -3.43 7.92 14.66
C LEU A 176 -2.79 6.57 14.99
N LYS A 177 -2.76 6.20 16.26
CA LYS A 177 -2.46 4.84 16.72
C LYS A 177 -3.77 4.07 16.76
N VAL A 178 -3.84 2.98 16.01
CA VAL A 178 -5.01 2.10 15.92
C VAL A 178 -4.61 0.72 16.42
N HIS A 179 -5.20 0.29 17.54
CA HIS A 179 -4.99 -1.03 18.11
C HIS A 179 -6.31 -1.80 18.09
N ALA A 180 -6.32 -2.95 17.40
CA ALA A 180 -7.50 -3.81 17.33
C ALA A 180 -7.12 -5.27 17.58
N LYS A 181 -7.91 -5.99 18.38
CA LYS A 181 -7.72 -7.43 18.65
C LYS A 181 -9.02 -8.19 18.54
N THR A 182 -8.89 -9.46 18.14
CA THR A 182 -10.00 -10.42 18.06
C THR A 182 -11.07 -9.92 17.10
N ARG A 183 -10.94 -10.30 15.83
CA ARG A 183 -11.91 -9.93 14.79
C ARG A 183 -13.20 -10.72 14.99
N THR A 184 -14.29 -10.02 15.25
CA THR A 184 -15.64 -10.58 15.47
C THR A 184 -16.55 -10.41 14.26
N GLY A 185 -16.19 -9.51 13.33
CA GLY A 185 -16.97 -9.22 12.13
C GLY A 185 -16.34 -9.73 10.83
N ASN A 186 -16.99 -9.43 9.72
CA ASN A 186 -16.60 -9.91 8.40
C ASN A 186 -15.56 -9.03 7.71
N ASN A 187 -15.44 -7.75 8.10
CA ASN A 187 -14.48 -6.85 7.48
C ASN A 187 -13.09 -7.05 8.08
N ASP A 188 -12.07 -7.01 7.22
CA ASP A 188 -10.68 -6.95 7.67
C ASP A 188 -10.35 -5.61 8.38
N PHE A 189 -9.11 -5.47 8.85
CA PHE A 189 -8.67 -4.31 9.61
C PHE A 189 -8.77 -2.99 8.82
N ILE A 190 -8.34 -2.99 7.55
CA ILE A 190 -8.38 -1.82 6.68
C ILE A 190 -9.80 -1.57 6.17
N ALA A 191 -10.52 -2.62 5.74
CA ALA A 191 -11.90 -2.46 5.28
C ALA A 191 -12.83 -1.93 6.38
N SER A 192 -12.60 -2.28 7.64
CA SER A 192 -13.35 -1.74 8.78
C SER A 192 -13.18 -0.22 8.91
N MET A 193 -11.95 0.28 8.75
CA MET A 193 -11.64 1.71 8.79
C MET A 193 -12.14 2.41 7.53
N GLN A 194 -11.81 1.89 6.36
CA GLN A 194 -12.17 2.43 5.05
C GLN A 194 -13.69 2.64 4.94
N LYS A 195 -14.49 1.63 5.28
CA LYS A 195 -15.97 1.70 5.20
C LYS A 195 -16.55 2.69 6.21
N ALA A 196 -15.95 2.85 7.38
CA ALA A 196 -16.42 3.82 8.37
C ALA A 196 -16.24 5.26 7.88
N ILE A 197 -15.08 5.55 7.29
CA ILE A 197 -14.79 6.84 6.69
C ILE A 197 -15.70 7.08 5.47
N ALA A 198 -15.90 6.07 4.62
CA ALA A 198 -16.82 6.14 3.48
C ALA A 198 -18.25 6.54 3.89
N GLN A 199 -18.74 5.94 4.97
CA GLN A 199 -20.08 6.22 5.51
C GLN A 199 -20.18 7.61 6.12
N HIS A 200 -19.12 8.07 6.80
CA HIS A 200 -19.11 9.37 7.48
C HIS A 200 -18.92 10.53 6.49
N TYR A 201 -18.14 10.35 5.43
CA TYR A 201 -17.79 11.38 4.45
C TYR A 201 -18.29 11.03 3.02
N PRO A 202 -19.61 10.87 2.79
CA PRO A 202 -20.13 10.36 1.52
C PRO A 202 -19.83 11.26 0.30
N ASN A 203 -19.60 12.55 0.53
CA ASN A 203 -19.35 13.55 -0.51
C ASN A 203 -17.91 14.08 -0.52
N ASN A 204 -17.08 13.63 0.42
CA ASN A 204 -15.74 14.18 0.66
C ASN A 204 -14.72 13.06 0.60
N LEU A 205 -13.79 13.14 -0.35
CA LEU A 205 -12.74 12.13 -0.49
C LEU A 205 -11.68 12.32 0.59
N VAL A 206 -11.69 11.45 1.60
CA VAL A 206 -10.64 11.32 2.62
C VAL A 206 -9.68 10.20 2.22
N GLY A 207 -8.37 10.42 2.39
CA GLY A 207 -7.33 9.43 2.13
C GLY A 207 -6.34 9.33 3.29
N LEU A 208 -5.88 8.11 3.58
CA LEU A 208 -4.91 7.83 4.62
C LEU A 208 -3.81 6.93 4.08
N GLY A 209 -2.64 7.04 4.68
CA GLY A 209 -1.54 6.10 4.48
C GLY A 209 -0.77 5.88 5.77
N GLY A 210 0.04 4.83 5.79
CA GLY A 210 0.79 4.48 6.98
C GLY A 210 1.26 3.04 6.99
N THR A 211 1.49 2.54 8.21
CA THR A 211 1.99 1.19 8.46
C THR A 211 1.20 0.51 9.56
N PHE A 212 1.12 -0.82 9.52
CA PHE A 212 0.61 -1.57 10.65
C PHE A 212 1.29 -2.92 10.81
N LEU A 213 1.40 -3.33 12.07
CA LEU A 213 1.93 -4.60 12.51
C LEU A 213 0.79 -5.58 12.75
N MET A 214 0.92 -6.79 12.22
CA MET A 214 0.04 -7.93 12.46
C MET A 214 0.74 -8.90 13.40
N LYS A 215 0.08 -9.34 14.47
CA LYS A 215 0.61 -10.26 15.49
C LYS A 215 -0.41 -11.34 15.85
N ASN A 216 0.08 -12.42 16.46
CA ASN A 216 -0.73 -13.46 17.10
C ASN A 216 -1.72 -14.15 16.15
N GLY A 217 -1.33 -14.38 14.90
CA GLY A 217 -2.22 -15.00 13.94
C GLY A 217 -1.59 -15.41 12.63
N LYS A 218 -2.46 -15.63 11.63
CA LYS A 218 -2.09 -15.84 10.24
C LYS A 218 -2.88 -14.94 9.31
N ILE A 219 -2.26 -14.60 8.19
CA ILE A 219 -2.77 -13.64 7.22
C ILE A 219 -2.86 -14.32 5.86
N LYS A 220 -4.05 -14.30 5.26
CA LYS A 220 -4.23 -14.61 3.85
C LYS A 220 -3.56 -13.50 3.05
N GLN A 221 -2.58 -13.88 2.24
CA GLN A 221 -1.92 -12.97 1.30
C GLN A 221 -1.84 -13.62 -0.07
N HIS A 222 -1.60 -12.82 -1.11
CA HIS A 222 -1.14 -13.36 -2.38
C HIS A 222 0.20 -12.80 -2.81
N VAL A 223 0.83 -13.53 -3.72
CA VAL A 223 1.95 -13.08 -4.53
C VAL A 223 1.63 -13.43 -5.97
N MET A 224 1.75 -12.45 -6.87
CA MET A 224 1.58 -12.69 -8.30
C MET A 224 2.62 -13.69 -8.82
N ALA A 225 2.17 -14.66 -9.62
CA ALA A 225 3.06 -15.45 -10.47
C ALA A 225 3.69 -14.56 -11.56
N ASP A 226 4.64 -15.11 -12.33
CA ASP A 226 5.07 -14.45 -13.56
C ASP A 226 3.89 -14.19 -14.50
N PHE A 227 4.02 -13.19 -15.37
CA PHE A 227 2.95 -12.69 -16.19
C PHE A 227 2.26 -13.79 -16.99
N SER A 228 0.92 -13.79 -16.94
CA SER A 228 0.13 -14.76 -17.68
C SER A 228 0.43 -14.71 -19.18
N LYS A 229 0.59 -15.89 -19.79
CA LYS A 229 0.78 -16.03 -21.25
C LYS A 229 -0.53 -15.89 -22.03
N THR A 230 -1.67 -15.94 -21.33
CA THR A 230 -3.01 -15.84 -21.91
C THR A 230 -3.82 -14.76 -21.20
N PRO A 231 -4.75 -14.08 -21.89
CA PRO A 231 -5.54 -13.03 -21.26
C PRO A 231 -6.36 -13.52 -20.05
N LEU A 232 -6.31 -12.77 -18.95
CA LEU A 232 -7.11 -12.98 -17.73
C LEU A 232 -8.32 -12.04 -17.76
N ASN A 233 -9.46 -12.53 -18.25
CA ASN A 233 -10.66 -11.74 -18.52
C ASN A 233 -11.69 -11.75 -17.38
N THR A 234 -11.50 -12.60 -16.38
CA THR A 234 -12.44 -12.74 -15.25
C THR A 234 -11.71 -12.78 -13.92
N GLU A 235 -12.42 -12.43 -12.85
CA GLU A 235 -11.91 -12.53 -11.47
C GLU A 235 -11.49 -13.96 -11.11
N THR A 236 -12.26 -14.98 -11.55
CA THR A 236 -11.88 -16.39 -11.36
C THR A 236 -10.56 -16.72 -12.06
N GLN A 237 -10.34 -16.23 -13.28
CA GLN A 237 -9.07 -16.44 -13.99
C GLN A 237 -7.91 -15.75 -13.28
N LEU A 238 -8.13 -14.52 -12.79
CA LEU A 238 -7.15 -13.80 -11.98
C LEU A 238 -6.80 -14.58 -10.70
N ASN A 239 -7.81 -14.98 -9.91
CA ASN A 239 -7.62 -15.70 -8.65
C ASN A 239 -6.96 -17.07 -8.84
N ASN A 240 -7.17 -17.73 -9.98
CA ASN A 240 -6.47 -18.98 -10.31
C ASN A 240 -5.00 -18.77 -10.71
N TRP A 241 -4.64 -17.57 -11.19
CA TRP A 241 -3.26 -17.20 -11.53
C TRP A 241 -2.48 -16.68 -10.31
N LEU A 242 -3.16 -16.02 -9.37
CA LEU A 242 -2.55 -15.57 -8.12
C LEU A 242 -2.16 -16.77 -7.23
N HIS A 243 -1.00 -16.68 -6.58
CA HIS A 243 -0.60 -17.64 -5.55
C HIS A 243 -1.00 -17.13 -4.18
N PHE A 244 -1.98 -17.79 -3.55
CA PHE A 244 -2.43 -17.46 -2.21
C PHE A 244 -1.67 -18.24 -1.14
N TYR A 245 -1.32 -17.54 -0.05
CA TYR A 245 -0.61 -18.06 1.10
C TYR A 245 -1.39 -17.77 2.37
N ASN A 246 -1.13 -18.57 3.41
CA ASN A 246 -1.55 -18.27 4.77
C ASN A 246 -0.30 -18.02 5.63
N MET A 247 0.18 -16.79 5.60
CA MET A 247 1.46 -16.34 6.16
C MET A 247 1.37 -16.11 7.67
N SER A 248 2.44 -16.40 8.38
CA SER A 248 2.54 -16.32 9.84
C SER A 248 2.96 -14.92 10.29
N THR A 249 2.31 -14.40 11.33
CA THR A 249 2.76 -13.17 12.00
C THR A 249 4.07 -13.40 12.77
N PRO A 250 4.91 -12.36 13.00
CA PRO A 250 4.67 -10.95 12.71
C PRO A 250 4.86 -10.58 11.23
N LEU A 251 3.99 -9.69 10.74
CA LEU A 251 4.06 -9.07 9.41
C LEU A 251 3.87 -7.56 9.55
N ILE A 252 4.59 -6.78 8.76
CA ILE A 252 4.55 -5.32 8.74
C ILE A 252 4.01 -4.89 7.38
N ALA A 253 2.85 -4.24 7.37
CA ALA A 253 2.21 -3.73 6.18
C ALA A 253 2.47 -2.23 5.98
N VAL A 254 2.52 -1.81 4.73
CA VAL A 254 2.57 -0.42 4.28
C VAL A 254 1.62 -0.22 3.11
N GLY A 255 0.98 0.94 3.03
CA GLY A 255 -0.06 1.15 2.04
C GLY A 255 -0.91 2.39 2.28
N THR A 256 -1.99 2.47 1.51
CA THR A 256 -2.96 3.56 1.54
C THR A 256 -4.39 3.03 1.44
N PHE A 257 -5.33 3.83 1.89
CA PHE A 257 -6.75 3.63 1.62
C PHE A 257 -7.48 4.97 1.49
N VAL A 258 -8.55 4.98 0.71
CA VAL A 258 -9.40 6.13 0.48
C VAL A 258 -10.87 5.78 0.74
N SER A 259 -11.62 6.77 1.20
CA SER A 259 -13.04 6.64 1.57
C SER A 259 -13.96 6.14 0.45
N SER A 260 -13.66 6.41 -0.81
CA SER A 260 -14.51 5.98 -1.92
C SER A 260 -13.75 5.84 -3.22
N GLU A 261 -14.30 5.04 -4.13
CA GLU A 261 -13.98 5.21 -5.55
C GLU A 261 -14.43 6.60 -6.00
N SER A 262 -13.70 7.16 -6.96
CA SER A 262 -14.03 8.45 -7.57
C SER A 262 -13.87 8.36 -9.08
N ASP A 263 -14.16 9.45 -9.79
CA ASP A 263 -13.90 9.63 -11.22
C ASP A 263 -12.42 9.43 -11.63
N LEU A 264 -11.53 9.31 -10.64
CA LEU A 264 -10.11 8.99 -10.82
C LEU A 264 -9.81 7.49 -10.89
N ASP A 265 -10.81 6.60 -10.81
CA ASP A 265 -10.61 5.13 -10.85
C ASP A 265 -9.57 4.68 -9.80
N LEU A 266 -9.85 5.02 -8.53
CA LEU A 266 -8.95 4.76 -7.40
C LEU A 266 -9.09 3.32 -6.91
N ARG A 267 -7.98 2.75 -6.40
CA ARG A 267 -8.02 1.56 -5.56
C ARG A 267 -8.31 1.96 -4.11
N VAL A 268 -9.47 1.58 -3.59
CA VAL A 268 -9.95 2.08 -2.28
C VAL A 268 -9.10 1.64 -1.09
N GLN A 269 -8.38 0.53 -1.22
CA GLN A 269 -7.39 0.08 -0.25
C GLN A 269 -6.30 -0.70 -0.96
N HIS A 270 -5.05 -0.52 -0.55
CA HIS A 270 -3.95 -1.34 -1.05
C HIS A 270 -2.81 -1.37 -0.04
N PHE A 271 -2.56 -2.55 0.51
CA PHE A 271 -1.49 -2.77 1.48
C PHE A 271 -0.72 -4.02 1.10
N HIS A 272 0.59 -3.89 1.03
CA HIS A 272 1.49 -5.02 0.97
C HIS A 272 2.26 -5.13 2.28
N SER A 273 2.67 -6.34 2.62
CA SER A 273 3.41 -6.60 3.86
C SER A 273 4.71 -7.35 3.64
N PHE A 274 5.61 -7.22 4.61
CA PHE A 274 6.86 -7.95 4.70
C PHE A 274 7.08 -8.46 6.12
N SER A 275 8.01 -9.40 6.29
CA SER A 275 8.46 -9.87 7.59
C SER A 275 9.98 -9.95 7.68
N HIS A 276 10.47 -10.17 8.89
CA HIS A 276 11.87 -10.52 9.17
C HIS A 276 12.16 -12.02 9.04
N HIS A 277 11.16 -12.82 8.64
CA HIS A 277 11.24 -14.27 8.48
C HIS A 277 11.01 -14.74 7.03
N GLY A 278 10.97 -13.81 6.07
CA GLY A 278 10.98 -14.11 4.64
C GLY A 278 9.60 -14.22 3.97
N GLU A 279 8.53 -13.89 4.68
CA GLU A 279 7.17 -13.85 4.14
C GLU A 279 6.74 -12.41 3.81
N GLY A 280 5.99 -12.24 2.73
CA GLY A 280 5.46 -10.95 2.34
C GLY A 280 4.68 -11.00 1.02
N GLY A 281 3.84 -10.01 0.78
CA GLY A 281 2.99 -9.95 -0.39
C GLY A 281 1.79 -9.06 -0.15
N HIS A 282 0.72 -9.34 -0.89
CA HIS A 282 -0.50 -8.55 -0.87
C HIS A 282 -1.45 -8.97 0.26
N TYR A 283 -1.81 -8.05 1.15
CA TYR A 283 -2.71 -8.30 2.29
C TYR A 283 -4.16 -8.49 1.84
N HIS A 284 -4.80 -9.61 2.26
CA HIS A 284 -6.25 -9.81 2.11
C HIS A 284 -6.98 -9.63 3.44
N ILE A 285 -6.73 -10.56 4.37
CA ILE A 285 -7.44 -10.64 5.65
C ILE A 285 -6.72 -11.62 6.57
N ASP A 286 -6.92 -11.53 7.89
CA ASP A 286 -6.51 -12.61 8.79
C ASP A 286 -7.36 -13.89 8.63
N THR A 287 -6.74 -15.05 8.91
CA THR A 287 -7.43 -16.36 8.95
C THR A 287 -7.53 -16.93 10.36
N THR A 288 -7.12 -16.16 11.36
CA THR A 288 -7.19 -16.53 12.78
C THR A 288 -7.86 -15.41 13.57
N PRO A 289 -9.15 -15.14 13.29
CA PRO A 289 -9.87 -13.98 13.82
C PRO A 289 -9.82 -13.89 15.34
N GLU A 290 -9.87 -15.02 16.04
CA GLU A 290 -9.97 -15.04 17.51
C GLU A 290 -8.71 -14.52 18.21
N THR A 291 -7.53 -14.68 17.60
CA THR A 291 -6.24 -14.40 18.22
C THR A 291 -5.52 -13.21 17.60
N ILE A 292 -5.93 -12.76 16.41
CA ILE A 292 -5.25 -11.72 15.66
C ILE A 292 -5.19 -10.40 16.44
N GLU A 293 -4.05 -9.72 16.34
CA GLU A 293 -3.81 -8.39 16.88
C GLU A 293 -3.18 -7.49 15.80
N TYR A 294 -3.75 -6.30 15.63
CA TYR A 294 -3.30 -5.26 14.71
C TYR A 294 -2.86 -4.02 15.48
N LEU A 295 -1.67 -3.49 15.18
CA LEU A 295 -1.20 -2.20 15.69
C LEU A 295 -0.74 -1.32 14.53
N GLY A 296 -1.54 -0.32 14.20
CA GLY A 296 -1.31 0.59 13.07
C GLY A 296 -0.98 2.02 13.50
N TYR A 297 -0.19 2.69 12.65
CA TYR A 297 0.07 4.12 12.70
C TYR A 297 -0.27 4.73 11.34
N PHE A 298 -1.20 5.67 11.33
CA PHE A 298 -1.72 6.28 10.11
C PHE A 298 -1.71 7.80 10.19
N ASN A 299 -1.62 8.43 9.03
CA ASN A 299 -1.77 9.86 8.88
C ASN A 299 -2.66 10.19 7.67
N LEU A 300 -3.31 11.35 7.71
CA LEU A 300 -4.19 11.84 6.65
C LEU A 300 -3.35 12.35 5.48
N GLY A 301 -3.77 12.02 4.26
CA GLY A 301 -3.28 12.66 3.05
C GLY A 301 -3.95 14.01 2.82
N THR A 302 -3.18 14.99 2.39
CA THR A 302 -3.71 16.32 2.04
C THR A 302 -4.00 16.44 0.54
N THR A 303 -3.17 15.80 -0.28
CA THR A 303 -3.27 15.83 -1.74
C THR A 303 -3.20 14.41 -2.28
N LEU A 304 -3.93 14.13 -3.36
CA LEU A 304 -3.80 12.94 -4.18
C LEU A 304 -3.34 13.32 -5.59
N TYR A 305 -2.33 12.64 -6.11
CA TYR A 305 -1.97 12.68 -7.53
C TYR A 305 -2.36 11.36 -8.19
N ARG A 306 -3.24 11.45 -9.18
CA ARG A 306 -3.54 10.35 -10.09
C ARG A 306 -2.61 10.41 -11.28
N VAL A 307 -1.68 9.46 -11.38
CA VAL A 307 -0.63 9.40 -12.39
C VAL A 307 -0.92 8.29 -13.38
N ASP A 308 -0.93 8.61 -14.67
CA ASP A 308 -1.14 7.68 -15.79
C ASP A 308 -2.38 6.79 -15.60
N LYS A 309 -3.54 7.43 -15.39
CA LYS A 309 -4.82 6.71 -15.26
C LYS A 309 -5.10 5.90 -16.52
N PRO A 310 -5.35 4.58 -16.44
CA PRO A 310 -5.77 3.79 -17.59
C PRO A 310 -7.02 4.36 -18.25
N LEU A 311 -7.08 4.29 -19.59
CA LEU A 311 -8.23 4.78 -20.36
C LEU A 311 -9.50 3.97 -20.10
N THR A 312 -9.34 2.69 -19.78
CA THR A 312 -10.43 1.77 -19.47
C THR A 312 -10.23 1.23 -18.06
N GLY A 313 -11.17 1.53 -17.17
CA GLY A 313 -11.21 0.96 -15.82
C GLY A 313 -11.67 -0.51 -15.84
N LEU A 314 -11.09 -1.33 -14.98
CA LEU A 314 -11.56 -2.69 -14.72
C LEU A 314 -12.38 -2.74 -13.45
N GLN A 315 -13.40 -3.59 -13.44
CA GLN A 315 -14.28 -3.82 -12.27
C GLN A 315 -13.76 -4.92 -11.34
N PHE A 316 -12.64 -5.59 -11.68
CA PHE A 316 -12.03 -6.66 -10.89
C PHE A 316 -10.50 -6.47 -10.81
N GLY A 317 -9.85 -7.22 -9.91
CA GLY A 317 -8.41 -7.09 -9.64
C GLY A 317 -8.03 -5.88 -8.79
N LYS A 318 -9.02 -5.35 -8.05
CA LYS A 318 -8.86 -4.26 -7.08
C LYS A 318 -8.87 -4.72 -5.62
N ASP A 319 -9.03 -6.03 -5.39
CA ASP A 319 -9.00 -6.67 -4.07
C ASP A 319 -7.59 -6.63 -3.48
#